data_AF-A0A1G8CNT5-F1
#
_entry.id   AF-A0A1G8CNT5-F1
#
_cell.length_a   1.000
_cell.length_b   1.000
_cell.length_c   1.000
_cell.angle_alpha   90.00
_cell.angle_beta   90.00
_cell.angle_gamma   90.00
#
_symmetry.space_group_name_H-M   'P 1'
#
loop_
_entity.id
_entity.type
_entity.pdbx_description
1 polymer ?
#
loop_
_entity_poly.entity_id
_entity_poly.type
_entity_poly.pdbx_seq_one_letter_code
_entity_poly.pdbx_strand_id
1 'polypeptide(L)'
;MKTLNQKQKHGKHSQMMKRLFKTNHLFKSVLYLILCMMPFFASCQNDDWKSEIDALKTELEAQKKLITELGNSSGRTIIDVVVGEEATIIKFSDNTEVEIPNKLEQEDNNSVSFPVVLIGEDDNYTVNGESTGVDSKLYTPVLSNGKWAIGVKEYAAGTEIFAGIVETTGTPEGNGGQIIFYFVDGTSVGIDKKGANEEQPTPAAKIRIACIGNSITYGATIANRDVNSYPAKLGEMLGGDYEVKNFGVSGKTMLMAGTDQNDPMQECAYMKTGQYRDAQAYNPDIVIIKLGTNDSKPCNWNTHKDEFEGNMQTMIDAFKELDSNPKIYLCYPTRVINDGAFTISEETIHDQIIPKISNVARENSLNVINLHNVFDGKGGLDQFYNDNVHPNEAGATILAEVISRVILENVFPSEELEHFDKVKTVGCLGDDVTFGVGANYSGGEAYPDVLNNLLGDGYEVTNYHAGSRAVVKNARETPDNELGNAYYGTNGAFLRALNNKPDIVIFNLGLNDSKPFNWEHKEQFKESYQYMIDELKKVYSPKIYLCCPTEVRNTPNGTTTVSWQTLKEEIIPLIREVAEDNELPVIDLSALFDSKQDSECLSGDKVHPNKAGYEMIAAALKDAITTNN
;
A
#
# COMPACT_ATOMS: atom_id res chain seq x y z
N MET A 1 43.84 -15.48 66.82
CA MET A 1 44.38 -16.09 65.57
C MET A 1 43.39 -17.03 64.84
N LYS A 2 42.08 -16.74 64.81
CA LYS A 2 41.13 -17.54 63.97
C LYS A 2 40.17 -16.71 63.08
N THR A 3 40.35 -15.39 63.00
CA THR A 3 39.50 -14.51 62.17
C THR A 3 40.20 -13.92 60.94
N LEU A 4 41.51 -14.11 60.77
CA LEU A 4 42.22 -13.64 59.56
C LEU A 4 42.21 -14.63 58.38
N ASN A 5 41.88 -15.91 58.58
CA ASN A 5 41.97 -16.92 57.52
C ASN A 5 40.68 -17.15 56.70
N GLN A 6 39.53 -16.57 57.07
CA GLN A 6 38.29 -16.67 56.27
C GLN A 6 38.18 -15.55 55.21
N LYS A 7 38.63 -14.32 55.50
CA LYS A 7 38.60 -13.22 54.52
C LYS A 7 39.54 -13.45 53.33
N GLN A 8 40.71 -14.07 53.54
CA GLN A 8 41.64 -14.38 52.43
C GLN A 8 41.15 -15.54 51.54
N LYS A 9 40.36 -16.49 52.06
CA LYS A 9 39.78 -17.59 51.27
C LYS A 9 38.57 -17.14 50.45
N HIS A 10 37.73 -16.24 51.00
CA HIS A 10 36.60 -15.65 50.25
C HIS A 10 37.03 -14.62 49.20
N GLY A 11 38.09 -13.84 49.45
CA GLY A 11 38.66 -12.94 48.43
C GLY A 11 39.20 -13.70 47.22
N LYS A 12 39.83 -14.88 47.43
CA LYS A 12 40.31 -15.72 46.32
C LYS A 12 39.20 -16.47 45.57
N HIS A 13 38.12 -16.89 46.24
CA HIS A 13 36.95 -17.48 45.55
C HIS A 13 36.15 -16.43 44.78
N SER A 14 35.99 -15.22 45.32
CA SER A 14 35.38 -14.09 44.60
C SER A 14 36.23 -13.65 43.41
N GLN A 15 37.56 -13.56 43.55
CA GLN A 15 38.45 -13.27 42.41
C GLN A 15 38.54 -14.40 41.39
N MET A 16 38.43 -15.67 41.82
CA MET A 16 38.40 -16.83 40.92
C MET A 16 37.06 -16.92 40.17
N MET A 17 35.93 -16.65 40.83
CA MET A 17 34.62 -16.48 40.18
C MET A 17 34.62 -15.27 39.24
N LYS A 18 35.16 -14.12 39.64
CA LYS A 18 35.34 -12.94 38.77
C LYS A 18 36.30 -13.20 37.60
N ARG A 19 37.28 -14.12 37.72
CA ARG A 19 38.14 -14.58 36.61
C ARG A 19 37.46 -15.61 35.70
N LEU A 20 36.63 -16.50 36.26
CA LEU A 20 35.85 -17.49 35.52
C LEU A 20 34.68 -16.84 34.74
N PHE A 21 34.09 -15.78 35.29
CA PHE A 21 33.14 -14.89 34.58
C PHE A 21 33.77 -14.16 33.39
N LYS A 22 35.11 -14.01 33.37
CA LYS A 22 35.85 -13.18 32.42
C LYS A 22 36.31 -13.87 31.12
N THR A 23 36.16 -15.19 30.95
CA THR A 23 36.92 -15.88 29.87
C THR A 23 36.21 -16.92 29.01
N ASN A 24 34.90 -17.18 29.12
CA ASN A 24 34.26 -18.10 28.16
C ASN A 24 32.75 -17.90 27.97
N HIS A 25 32.34 -17.55 26.74
CA HIS A 25 30.93 -17.34 26.36
C HIS A 25 30.04 -18.57 26.60
N LEU A 26 30.60 -19.77 26.47
CA LEU A 26 29.87 -21.03 26.72
C LEU A 26 29.43 -21.17 28.19
N PHE A 27 30.10 -20.48 29.13
CA PHE A 27 29.80 -20.58 30.55
C PHE A 27 28.60 -19.72 30.97
N LYS A 28 28.30 -18.61 30.28
CA LYS A 28 27.16 -17.73 30.59
C LYS A 28 25.82 -18.39 30.23
N SER A 29 25.74 -19.04 29.07
CA SER A 29 24.54 -19.79 28.66
C SER A 29 24.30 -21.03 29.51
N VAL A 30 25.36 -21.72 29.93
CA VAL A 30 25.29 -22.87 30.86
C VAL A 30 24.92 -22.42 32.27
N LEU A 31 25.38 -21.26 32.74
CA LEU A 31 24.99 -20.71 34.04
C LEU A 31 23.52 -20.27 34.07
N TYR A 32 22.97 -19.75 32.96
CA TYR A 32 21.54 -19.44 32.82
C TYR A 32 20.70 -20.72 32.98
N LEU A 33 21.12 -21.82 32.34
CA LEU A 33 20.53 -23.15 32.49
C LEU A 33 20.64 -23.71 33.92
N ILE A 34 21.77 -23.47 34.60
CA ILE A 34 21.99 -23.88 35.99
C ILE A 34 21.15 -23.04 36.96
N LEU A 35 21.02 -21.73 36.74
CA LEU A 35 20.24 -20.79 37.57
C LEU A 35 18.73 -20.97 37.41
N CYS A 36 18.24 -21.31 36.21
CA CYS A 36 16.85 -21.74 36.00
C CYS A 36 16.51 -23.05 36.74
N MET A 37 17.53 -23.87 37.07
CA MET A 37 17.38 -25.09 37.88
C MET A 37 17.64 -24.88 39.40
N MET A 38 17.86 -23.64 39.88
CA MET A 38 18.09 -23.32 41.29
C MET A 38 16.86 -23.02 42.20
N PRO A 39 15.61 -23.50 41.97
CA PRO A 39 14.60 -23.45 43.04
C PRO A 39 14.97 -24.27 44.31
N PHE A 40 16.11 -24.97 44.34
CA PHE A 40 16.45 -25.94 45.39
C PHE A 40 17.52 -25.51 46.42
N PHE A 41 18.07 -24.30 46.37
CA PHE A 41 19.05 -23.84 47.39
C PHE A 41 18.54 -22.65 48.21
N ALA A 42 17.63 -22.94 49.14
CA ALA A 42 17.28 -22.04 50.24
C ALA A 42 18.42 -21.98 51.27
N SER A 43 19.43 -21.13 51.10
CA SER A 43 20.24 -20.65 52.24
C SER A 43 21.16 -19.43 52.02
N CYS A 44 21.24 -18.81 50.84
CA CYS A 44 22.06 -17.59 50.68
C CYS A 44 21.22 -16.32 50.91
N GLN A 45 21.22 -15.82 52.15
CA GLN A 45 20.69 -14.49 52.54
C GLN A 45 21.64 -13.36 52.10
N ASN A 46 21.89 -13.21 50.81
CA ASN A 46 22.37 -11.94 50.30
C ASN A 46 21.75 -11.74 48.93
N ASP A 47 20.75 -10.85 48.86
CA ASP A 47 19.97 -10.58 47.65
C ASP A 47 20.72 -9.69 46.65
N ASP A 48 21.97 -9.31 46.92
CA ASP A 48 22.85 -8.50 46.05
C ASP A 48 23.00 -9.07 44.62
N TRP A 49 22.88 -10.38 44.43
CA TRP A 49 22.94 -10.98 43.09
C TRP A 49 21.66 -10.73 42.28
N LYS A 50 20.52 -10.45 42.93
CA LYS A 50 19.25 -10.16 42.25
C LYS A 50 19.27 -8.77 41.62
N SER A 51 19.77 -7.77 42.35
CA SER A 51 19.99 -6.42 41.80
C SER A 51 21.01 -6.45 40.66
N GLU A 52 22.08 -7.24 40.80
CA GLU A 52 23.08 -7.42 39.72
C GLU A 52 22.46 -8.09 38.47
N ILE A 53 21.55 -9.05 38.64
CA ILE A 53 20.81 -9.67 37.52
C ILE A 53 19.80 -8.70 36.88
N ASP A 54 19.07 -7.91 37.67
CA ASP A 54 18.06 -6.99 37.15
C ASP A 54 18.70 -5.79 36.44
N ALA A 55 19.86 -5.32 36.90
CA ALA A 55 20.69 -4.36 36.17
C ALA A 55 21.13 -4.91 34.80
N LEU A 56 21.59 -6.16 34.76
CA LEU A 56 21.98 -6.83 33.51
C LEU A 56 20.80 -7.04 32.54
N LYS A 57 19.58 -7.24 33.03
CA LYS A 57 18.38 -7.34 32.19
C LYS A 57 17.97 -6.00 31.60
N THR A 58 17.96 -4.95 32.42
CA THR A 58 17.64 -3.59 31.97
C THR A 58 18.61 -3.14 30.88
N GLU A 59 19.91 -3.42 31.08
CA GLU A 59 20.95 -3.20 30.09
C GLU A 59 20.68 -3.94 28.77
N LEU A 60 20.33 -5.24 28.86
CA LEU A 60 20.05 -6.05 27.69
C LEU A 60 18.81 -5.55 26.92
N GLU A 61 17.76 -5.10 27.61
CA GLU A 61 16.55 -4.59 26.96
C GLU A 61 16.78 -3.22 26.31
N ALA A 62 17.56 -2.32 26.94
CA ALA A 62 17.96 -1.05 26.33
C ALA A 62 18.77 -1.28 25.04
N GLN A 63 19.70 -2.25 25.05
CA GLN A 63 20.47 -2.61 23.86
C GLN A 63 19.61 -3.24 22.77
N LYS A 64 18.68 -4.14 23.10
CA LYS A 64 17.75 -4.70 22.11
C LYS A 64 16.88 -3.63 21.46
N LYS A 65 16.44 -2.64 22.24
CA LYS A 65 15.68 -1.50 21.71
C LYS A 65 16.54 -0.71 20.72
N LEU A 66 17.77 -0.38 21.08
CA LEU A 66 18.71 0.33 20.20
C LEU A 66 19.06 -0.48 18.94
N ILE A 67 19.30 -1.79 19.07
CA ILE A 67 19.51 -2.70 17.93
C ILE A 67 18.28 -2.73 17.02
N THR A 68 17.07 -2.70 17.58
CA THR A 68 15.84 -2.67 16.79
C THR A 68 15.70 -1.33 16.05
N GLU A 69 15.98 -0.21 16.71
CA GLU A 69 15.94 1.13 16.10
C GLU A 69 16.97 1.29 14.98
N LEU A 70 18.20 0.79 15.19
CA LEU A 70 19.28 0.79 14.21
C LEU A 70 19.11 -0.29 13.12
N GLY A 71 18.51 -1.44 13.44
CA GLY A 71 18.27 -2.55 12.52
C GLY A 71 17.09 -2.29 11.59
N ASN A 72 16.09 -1.52 12.03
CA ASN A 72 15.05 -0.95 11.18
C ASN A 72 15.59 0.13 10.23
N SER A 73 16.91 0.38 10.20
CA SER A 73 17.55 1.38 9.31
C SER A 73 17.87 0.87 7.92
N SER A 74 17.24 -0.22 7.48
CA SER A 74 17.37 -0.72 6.11
C SER A 74 17.02 0.38 5.10
N GLY A 75 17.98 0.77 4.27
CA GLY A 75 17.82 1.83 3.26
C GLY A 75 18.15 3.25 3.75
N ARG A 76 18.57 3.45 5.01
CA ARG A 76 19.06 4.75 5.51
C ARG A 76 20.58 4.84 5.43
N THR A 77 21.09 6.03 5.12
CA THR A 77 22.54 6.36 5.16
C THR A 77 22.79 7.33 6.30
N ILE A 78 23.89 7.17 7.04
CA ILE A 78 24.29 8.15 8.06
C ILE A 78 24.87 9.38 7.36
N ILE A 79 24.29 10.54 7.65
CA ILE A 79 24.73 11.83 7.10
C ILE A 79 25.59 12.62 8.08
N ASP A 80 25.43 12.39 9.39
CA ASP A 80 26.18 13.10 10.43
C ASP A 80 26.18 12.31 11.75
N VAL A 81 27.24 12.49 12.54
CA VAL A 81 27.38 11.94 13.90
C VAL A 81 27.89 13.04 14.81
N VAL A 82 27.03 13.50 15.72
CA VAL A 82 27.34 14.61 16.64
C VAL A 82 27.60 14.05 18.03
N VAL A 83 28.85 14.17 18.49
CA VAL A 83 29.24 13.78 19.86
C VAL A 83 28.93 14.93 20.82
N GLY A 84 27.88 14.79 21.63
CA GLY A 84 27.53 15.74 22.70
C GLY A 84 28.14 15.36 24.04
N GLU A 85 27.87 16.14 25.09
CA GLU A 85 28.36 15.87 26.45
C GLU A 85 27.66 14.65 27.08
N GLU A 86 26.34 14.55 26.96
CA GLU A 86 25.51 13.49 27.58
C GLU A 86 25.16 12.35 26.62
N ALA A 87 25.07 12.64 25.31
CA ALA A 87 24.70 11.66 24.29
C ALA A 87 25.37 11.96 22.94
N THR A 88 25.44 10.92 22.10
CA THR A 88 25.84 10.98 20.70
C THR A 88 24.60 10.88 19.84
N ILE A 89 24.42 11.85 18.94
CA ILE A 89 23.27 11.93 18.03
C ILE A 89 23.71 11.47 16.64
N ILE A 90 23.02 10.47 16.10
CA ILE A 90 23.22 9.98 14.74
C ILE A 90 22.10 10.50 13.87
N LYS A 91 22.45 11.20 12.80
CA LYS A 91 21.48 11.71 11.83
C LYS A 91 21.47 10.85 10.59
N PHE A 92 20.27 10.48 10.15
CA PHE A 92 20.06 9.65 8.97
C PHE A 92 19.57 10.49 7.78
N SER A 93 19.71 9.93 6.58
CA SER A 93 19.33 10.54 5.30
C SER A 93 17.83 10.87 5.17
N ASP A 94 16.98 10.32 6.04
CA ASP A 94 15.54 10.58 6.08
C ASP A 94 15.12 11.68 7.08
N ASN A 95 16.10 12.37 7.67
CA ASN A 95 16.00 13.35 8.76
C ASN A 95 15.58 12.77 10.12
N THR A 96 15.63 11.45 10.30
CA THR A 96 15.51 10.86 11.63
C THR A 96 16.82 10.98 12.40
N GLU A 97 16.69 11.09 13.72
CA GLU A 97 17.82 11.11 14.64
C GLU A 97 17.68 9.97 15.65
N VAL A 98 18.80 9.30 15.94
CA VAL A 98 18.89 8.33 17.03
C VAL A 98 19.87 8.88 18.06
N GLU A 99 19.39 9.03 19.29
CA GLU A 99 20.19 9.47 20.42
C GLU A 99 20.75 8.25 21.17
N ILE A 100 22.07 8.20 21.30
CA ILE A 100 22.78 7.17 22.06
C ILE A 100 23.41 7.83 23.29
N PRO A 101 22.95 7.52 24.51
CA PRO A 101 23.57 8.03 25.73
C PRO A 101 25.07 7.68 25.76
N ASN A 102 25.93 8.65 26.07
CA ASN A 102 27.37 8.42 26.16
C ASN A 102 27.73 7.50 27.35
N LYS A 103 26.81 7.42 28.33
CA LYS A 103 26.89 6.56 29.50
C LYS A 103 25.56 5.84 29.71
N LEU A 104 25.61 4.55 30.02
CA LEU A 104 24.49 3.84 30.62
C LEU A 104 24.68 3.87 32.14
N GLU A 105 23.76 4.51 32.85
CA GLU A 105 23.80 4.61 34.32
C GLU A 105 23.52 3.24 34.96
N GLN A 106 24.40 2.81 35.87
CA GLN A 106 24.19 1.68 36.76
C GLN A 106 24.03 2.18 38.21
N GLU A 107 23.22 1.50 39.01
CA GLU A 107 23.00 1.83 40.43
C GLU A 107 24.30 1.79 41.28
N ASP A 108 25.36 1.13 40.80
CA ASP A 108 26.63 0.91 41.53
C ASP A 108 27.83 1.75 41.02
N ASN A 109 27.61 2.98 40.54
CA ASN A 109 28.67 3.93 40.13
C ASN A 109 29.63 3.46 38.99
N ASN A 110 29.39 2.31 38.36
CA ASN A 110 30.11 1.86 37.18
C ASN A 110 29.32 2.25 35.92
N SER A 111 29.60 3.43 35.37
CA SER A 111 29.00 3.83 34.08
C SER A 111 29.69 3.11 32.92
N VAL A 112 28.90 2.51 32.02
CA VAL A 112 29.40 1.94 30.76
C VAL A 112 29.51 3.08 29.76
N SER A 113 30.72 3.39 29.29
CA SER A 113 30.94 4.41 28.27
C SER A 113 30.90 3.80 26.87
N PHE A 114 30.18 4.40 25.92
CA PHE A 114 30.31 4.07 24.49
C PHE A 114 31.41 4.93 23.86
N PRO A 115 32.63 4.41 23.65
CA PRO A 115 33.65 5.15 22.91
C PRO A 115 33.16 5.37 21.48
N VAL A 116 33.19 6.63 21.04
CA VAL A 116 32.87 7.04 19.68
C VAL A 116 34.18 7.32 18.96
N VAL A 117 34.51 6.46 18.00
CA VAL A 117 35.74 6.53 17.21
C VAL A 117 35.39 6.99 15.80
N LEU A 118 35.62 8.28 15.50
CA LEU A 118 35.29 8.90 14.20
C LEU A 118 36.55 9.33 13.45
N ILE A 119 36.44 9.53 12.15
CA ILE A 119 37.51 10.15 11.35
C ILE A 119 37.36 11.67 11.45
N GLY A 120 38.39 12.35 11.96
CA GLY A 120 38.45 13.80 12.06
C GLY A 120 38.74 14.47 10.72
N GLU A 121 38.58 15.80 10.66
CA GLU A 121 38.85 16.61 9.46
C GLU A 121 40.32 16.52 8.98
N ASP A 122 41.23 16.14 9.87
CA ASP A 122 42.66 15.95 9.61
C ASP A 122 43.01 14.52 9.15
N ASP A 123 42.00 13.72 8.76
CA ASP A 123 42.09 12.28 8.44
C ASP A 123 42.58 11.39 9.61
N ASN A 124 42.79 11.92 10.81
CA ASN A 124 43.16 11.14 11.97
C ASN A 124 41.91 10.65 12.71
N TYR A 125 42.00 9.50 13.38
CA TYR A 125 40.93 9.09 14.29
C TYR A 125 40.78 10.06 15.46
N THR A 126 39.55 10.27 15.88
CA THR A 126 39.18 10.90 17.15
C THR A 126 38.57 9.85 18.07
N VAL A 127 38.71 10.01 19.37
CA VAL A 127 37.99 9.22 20.39
C VAL A 127 37.22 10.20 21.25
N ASN A 128 35.89 10.11 21.23
CA ASN A 128 34.99 11.04 21.90
C ASN A 128 35.30 12.51 21.57
N GLY A 129 35.63 12.79 20.31
CA GLY A 129 35.98 14.13 19.83
C GLY A 129 37.43 14.55 20.05
N GLU A 130 38.23 13.81 20.82
CA GLU A 130 39.66 14.10 21.00
C GLU A 130 40.52 13.42 19.93
N SER A 131 41.32 14.19 19.18
CA SER A 131 42.20 13.63 18.15
C SER A 131 43.26 12.68 18.72
N THR A 132 43.42 11.55 18.07
CA THR A 132 44.40 10.51 18.42
C THR A 132 45.77 10.73 17.79
N GLY A 133 45.82 11.53 16.71
CA GLY A 133 46.97 11.66 15.80
C GLY A 133 47.31 10.37 15.05
N VAL A 134 46.38 9.42 14.93
CA VAL A 134 46.56 8.17 14.17
C VAL A 134 45.78 8.25 12.85
N ASP A 135 46.50 8.18 11.73
CA ASP A 135 45.94 8.28 10.38
C ASP A 135 44.98 7.13 10.07
N SER A 136 43.74 7.48 9.73
CA SER A 136 42.65 6.54 9.44
C SER A 136 42.84 5.72 8.16
N LYS A 137 43.67 6.19 7.24
CA LYS A 137 43.98 5.48 5.98
C LYS A 137 45.02 4.38 6.17
N LEU A 138 45.75 4.40 7.28
CA LEU A 138 46.85 3.47 7.56
C LEU A 138 46.51 2.40 8.60
N TYR A 139 45.53 2.66 9.47
CA TYR A 139 45.18 1.79 10.57
C TYR A 139 43.66 1.64 10.66
N THR A 140 43.18 0.48 11.07
CA THR A 140 41.76 0.25 11.37
C THR A 140 41.60 0.08 12.88
N PRO A 141 40.62 0.71 13.54
CA PRO A 141 40.31 0.48 14.93
C PRO A 141 39.90 -0.98 15.14
N VAL A 142 40.52 -1.65 16.10
CA VAL A 142 40.21 -3.04 16.43
C VAL A 142 39.84 -3.13 17.91
N LEU A 143 38.73 -3.80 18.21
CA LEU A 143 38.37 -4.17 19.56
C LEU A 143 39.13 -5.44 19.96
N SER A 144 40.02 -5.35 20.95
CA SER A 144 40.80 -6.49 21.45
C SER A 144 40.89 -6.46 22.96
N ASN A 145 40.56 -7.58 23.62
CA ASN A 145 40.57 -7.72 25.08
C ASN A 145 39.76 -6.62 25.83
N GLY A 146 38.67 -6.14 25.23
CA GLY A 146 37.82 -5.11 25.83
C GLY A 146 38.40 -3.70 25.78
N LYS A 147 39.39 -3.47 24.91
CA LYS A 147 39.96 -2.14 24.63
C LYS A 147 39.92 -1.86 23.14
N TRP A 148 39.74 -0.59 22.79
CA TRP A 148 39.89 -0.13 21.41
C TRP A 148 41.36 0.15 21.15
N ALA A 149 41.93 -0.53 20.17
CA ALA A 149 43.28 -0.28 19.68
C ALA A 149 43.20 0.43 18.34
N ILE A 150 43.90 1.55 18.21
CA ILE A 150 44.06 2.30 16.95
C ILE A 150 45.55 2.41 16.70
N GLY A 151 46.07 1.60 15.76
CA GLY A 151 47.50 1.40 15.59
C GLY A 151 48.15 0.75 16.81
N VAL A 152 49.16 1.40 17.40
CA VAL A 152 49.86 0.92 18.61
C VAL A 152 49.33 1.51 19.92
N LYS A 153 48.34 2.42 19.86
CA LYS A 153 47.76 3.08 21.03
C LYS A 153 46.50 2.34 21.47
N GLU A 154 46.38 2.08 22.78
CA GLU A 154 45.18 1.54 23.40
C GLU A 154 44.37 2.65 24.06
N TYR A 155 43.06 2.66 23.81
CA TYR A 155 42.10 3.56 24.41
C TYR A 155 41.21 2.74 25.35
N ALA A 156 41.22 3.10 26.63
CA ALA A 156 40.45 2.39 27.64
C ALA A 156 38.96 2.71 27.48
N ALA A 157 38.16 1.71 27.12
CA ALA A 157 36.76 1.72 27.51
C ALA A 157 36.71 1.59 29.04
N GLY A 158 35.78 2.29 29.70
CA GLY A 158 35.55 2.14 31.14
C GLY A 158 35.56 0.66 31.54
N THR A 159 36.13 0.37 32.71
CA THR A 159 36.33 -1.00 33.16
C THR A 159 35.04 -1.81 33.08
N GLU A 160 35.03 -2.77 32.15
CA GLU A 160 34.01 -3.81 31.95
C GLU A 160 32.82 -3.39 31.08
N ILE A 161 32.95 -3.52 29.73
CA ILE A 161 31.93 -4.01 28.74
C ILE A 161 32.30 -3.63 27.27
N PHE A 162 31.85 -4.43 26.28
CA PHE A 162 32.31 -4.51 24.87
C PHE A 162 31.45 -3.73 23.85
N ALA A 163 31.40 -2.40 23.90
CA ALA A 163 30.64 -1.62 22.89
C ALA A 163 31.41 -0.41 22.35
N GLY A 164 30.99 0.10 21.19
CA GLY A 164 31.59 1.29 20.58
C GLY A 164 31.04 1.61 19.19
N ILE A 165 31.17 2.86 18.78
CA ILE A 165 30.83 3.35 17.44
C ILE A 165 32.15 3.55 16.69
N VAL A 166 32.32 2.94 15.54
CA VAL A 166 33.55 3.04 14.74
C VAL A 166 33.26 3.46 13.33
N GLU A 167 33.92 4.51 12.87
CA GLU A 167 33.98 4.88 11.46
C GLU A 167 35.11 4.13 10.73
N THR A 168 34.79 3.59 9.56
CA THR A 168 35.74 2.91 8.68
C THR A 168 35.96 3.71 7.40
N THR A 169 37.18 3.71 6.87
CA THR A 169 37.47 4.21 5.52
C THR A 169 36.95 3.16 4.51
N GLY A 170 36.00 3.54 3.65
CA GLY A 170 35.29 2.62 2.74
C GLY A 170 36.18 1.75 1.83
N THR A 171 35.58 0.76 1.17
CA THR A 171 36.31 -0.09 0.21
C THR A 171 36.40 0.57 -1.17
N PRO A 172 37.40 0.23 -2.01
CA PRO A 172 37.57 0.82 -3.34
C PRO A 172 36.42 0.59 -4.33
N GLU A 173 35.44 -0.28 -4.01
CA GLU A 173 34.44 -0.78 -4.97
C GLU A 173 33.01 -0.24 -4.78
N GLY A 174 32.78 0.78 -3.93
CA GLY A 174 31.62 1.65 -4.13
C GLY A 174 30.69 1.97 -2.96
N ASN A 175 31.03 1.68 -1.70
CA ASN A 175 30.29 2.25 -0.57
C ASN A 175 31.22 3.21 0.18
N GLY A 176 30.71 4.41 0.50
CA GLY A 176 31.35 5.32 1.45
C GLY A 176 31.72 4.62 2.76
N GLY A 177 32.53 5.27 3.61
CA GLY A 177 32.90 4.70 4.90
C GLY A 177 31.69 4.21 5.70
N GLN A 178 31.81 3.16 6.51
CA GLN A 178 30.70 2.70 7.35
C GLN A 178 30.87 3.19 8.79
N ILE A 179 29.75 3.50 9.46
CA ILE A 179 29.71 3.51 10.92
C ILE A 179 29.26 2.12 11.39
N ILE A 180 30.11 1.47 12.18
CA ILE A 180 29.86 0.16 12.76
C ILE A 180 29.59 0.31 14.26
N PHE A 181 28.43 -0.18 14.67
CA PHE A 181 28.02 -0.29 16.07
C PHE A 181 28.41 -1.66 16.58
N TYR A 182 29.24 -1.71 17.63
CA TYR A 182 29.58 -2.93 18.34
C TYR A 182 28.77 -3.01 19.63
N PHE A 183 28.15 -4.17 19.87
CA PHE A 183 27.35 -4.44 21.06
C PHE A 183 28.05 -5.42 22.00
N VAL A 184 27.60 -5.40 23.25
CA VAL A 184 28.22 -6.12 24.37
C VAL A 184 28.20 -7.63 24.20
N ASP A 185 27.20 -8.14 23.48
CA ASP A 185 27.05 -9.55 23.14
C ASP A 185 27.96 -10.02 22.00
N GLY A 186 28.74 -9.09 21.42
CA GLY A 186 29.65 -9.33 20.30
C GLY A 186 28.99 -9.18 18.93
N THR A 187 27.71 -8.83 18.86
CA THR A 187 27.06 -8.48 17.60
C THR A 187 27.50 -7.10 17.12
N SER A 188 27.33 -6.86 15.81
CA SER A 188 27.61 -5.56 15.23
C SER A 188 26.61 -5.22 14.13
N VAL A 189 26.26 -3.94 14.01
CA VAL A 189 25.44 -3.40 12.92
C VAL A 189 26.27 -2.35 12.18
N GLY A 190 26.47 -2.55 10.87
CA GLY A 190 27.14 -1.58 10.00
C GLY A 190 26.11 -0.79 9.20
N ILE A 191 26.27 0.53 9.16
CA ILE A 191 25.43 1.43 8.35
C ILE A 191 26.37 2.29 7.49
N ASP A 192 26.07 2.41 6.20
CA ASP A 192 26.85 3.23 5.28
C ASP A 192 26.80 4.72 5.69
N LYS A 193 27.95 5.40 5.63
CA LYS A 193 28.12 6.85 5.88
C LYS A 193 28.42 7.55 4.55
N LYS A 194 27.76 8.69 4.33
CA LYS A 194 27.98 9.51 3.15
C LYS A 194 29.40 10.13 3.15
N GLY A 195 30.07 10.17 1.99
CA GLY A 195 31.42 10.71 1.86
C GLY A 195 31.46 12.25 1.96
N ALA A 196 32.49 12.80 2.60
CA ALA A 196 32.65 14.24 2.88
C ALA A 196 32.72 15.15 1.62
N ASN A 197 32.90 14.57 0.43
CA ASN A 197 32.98 15.30 -0.85
C ASN A 197 31.75 15.11 -1.75
N GLU A 198 30.71 14.43 -1.29
CA GLU A 198 29.42 14.48 -1.97
C GLU A 198 28.70 15.75 -1.50
N GLU A 199 28.68 16.77 -2.37
CA GLU A 199 27.90 18.00 -2.15
C GLU A 199 26.52 17.63 -1.58
N GLN A 200 26.10 18.39 -0.55
CA GLN A 200 24.76 18.33 -0.01
C GLN A 200 23.78 18.54 -1.16
N PRO A 201 22.99 17.53 -1.61
CA PRO A 201 21.72 17.90 -2.19
C PRO A 201 20.99 18.60 -1.05
N THR A 202 20.62 19.87 -1.20
CA THR A 202 19.50 20.39 -0.43
C THR A 202 18.40 19.34 -0.54
N PRO A 203 17.94 18.72 0.57
CA PRO A 203 16.81 17.80 0.47
C PRO A 203 15.73 18.57 -0.27
N ALA A 204 15.22 18.01 -1.37
CA ALA A 204 13.95 18.50 -1.87
C ALA A 204 13.01 18.48 -0.66
N ALA A 205 12.39 19.61 -0.32
CA ALA A 205 11.46 19.66 0.80
C ALA A 205 10.42 18.56 0.56
N LYS A 206 10.29 17.62 1.51
CA LYS A 206 9.33 16.51 1.37
C LYS A 206 7.95 17.12 1.10
N ILE A 207 7.22 16.54 0.15
CA ILE A 207 5.86 16.98 -0.17
C ILE A 207 4.97 16.60 1.02
N ARG A 208 4.49 17.60 1.75
CA ARG A 208 3.68 17.41 2.96
C ARG A 208 2.24 17.14 2.59
N ILE A 209 1.70 16.03 3.08
CA ILE A 209 0.31 15.63 2.82
C ILE A 209 -0.48 15.62 4.13
N ALA A 210 -1.56 16.39 4.19
CA ALA A 210 -2.52 16.37 5.29
C ALA A 210 -3.74 15.50 4.95
N CYS A 211 -3.91 14.38 5.65
CA CYS A 211 -5.12 13.56 5.59
C CYS A 211 -6.15 14.05 6.61
N ILE A 212 -7.22 14.67 6.14
CA ILE A 212 -8.30 15.26 6.94
C ILE A 212 -9.54 14.37 6.87
N GLY A 213 -10.15 14.08 8.00
CA GLY A 213 -11.44 13.41 8.00
C GLY A 213 -11.92 12.93 9.36
N ASN A 214 -12.88 12.01 9.32
CA ASN A 214 -13.54 11.50 10.51
C ASN A 214 -12.83 10.26 11.10
N SER A 215 -13.59 9.38 11.76
CA SER A 215 -13.11 8.13 12.35
C SER A 215 -12.44 7.20 11.35
N ILE A 216 -12.84 7.23 10.07
CA ILE A 216 -12.21 6.41 9.03
C ILE A 216 -10.80 6.92 8.73
N THR A 217 -10.60 8.25 8.65
CA THR A 217 -9.26 8.85 8.52
C THR A 217 -8.42 8.63 9.76
N TYR A 218 -9.00 8.76 10.94
CA TYR A 218 -8.33 8.48 12.20
C TYR A 218 -7.83 7.02 12.31
N GLY A 219 -8.45 6.07 11.59
CA GLY A 219 -8.18 4.64 11.74
C GLY A 219 -8.90 4.02 12.94
N ALA A 220 -10.13 4.46 13.23
CA ALA A 220 -10.96 3.84 14.26
C ALA A 220 -11.21 2.36 13.91
N THR A 221 -11.23 1.50 14.94
CA THR A 221 -11.35 0.03 14.84
C THR A 221 -10.14 -0.71 14.25
N ILE A 222 -9.13 0.00 13.74
CA ILE A 222 -7.88 -0.60 13.23
C ILE A 222 -6.87 -0.76 14.37
N ALA A 223 -6.31 -1.97 14.50
CA ALA A 223 -5.21 -2.21 15.43
C ALA A 223 -3.93 -1.55 14.91
N ASN A 224 -3.09 -1.01 15.81
CA ASN A 224 -1.83 -0.34 15.45
C ASN A 224 -2.01 0.69 14.32
N ARG A 225 -3.03 1.55 14.43
CA ARG A 225 -3.43 2.51 13.39
C ARG A 225 -2.28 3.39 12.86
N ASP A 226 -1.26 3.66 13.66
CA ASP A 226 -0.11 4.47 13.25
C ASP A 226 0.73 3.77 12.17
N VAL A 227 0.48 2.48 11.94
CA VAL A 227 1.02 1.66 10.85
C VAL A 227 -0.09 1.24 9.87
N ASN A 228 -1.27 0.88 10.38
CA ASN A 228 -2.30 0.20 9.60
C ASN A 228 -3.46 1.09 9.12
N SER A 229 -3.52 2.36 9.52
CA SER A 229 -4.52 3.29 8.97
C SER A 229 -4.18 3.68 7.54
N TYR A 230 -5.18 4.09 6.74
CA TYR A 230 -4.90 4.46 5.35
C TYR A 230 -3.92 5.63 5.22
N PRO A 231 -3.88 6.65 6.11
CA PRO A 231 -2.84 7.68 6.01
C PRO A 231 -1.43 7.15 6.27
N ALA A 232 -1.28 6.18 7.19
CA ALA A 232 0.01 5.54 7.45
C ALA A 232 0.46 4.70 6.24
N LYS A 233 -0.45 3.88 5.69
CA LYS A 233 -0.21 3.10 4.47
C LYS A 233 0.06 3.97 3.24
N LEU A 234 -0.59 5.12 3.15
CA LEU A 234 -0.33 6.10 2.10
C LEU A 234 1.11 6.63 2.18
N GLY A 235 1.60 6.96 3.39
CA GLY A 235 2.99 7.37 3.60
C GLY A 235 3.99 6.29 3.21
N GLU A 236 3.71 5.04 3.58
CA GLU A 236 4.52 3.88 3.17
C GLU A 236 4.58 3.73 1.64
N MET A 237 3.44 3.86 0.95
CA MET A 237 3.34 3.69 -0.50
C MET A 237 3.97 4.83 -1.30
N LEU A 238 3.91 6.07 -0.79
CA LEU A 238 4.48 7.23 -1.46
C LEU A 238 6.00 7.36 -1.26
N GLY A 239 6.54 6.75 -0.20
CA GLY A 239 7.98 6.72 0.05
C GLY A 239 8.56 8.01 0.62
N GLY A 240 9.89 8.08 0.66
CA GLY A 240 10.64 9.08 1.42
C GLY A 240 10.50 10.54 0.97
N ASP A 241 10.01 10.76 -0.25
CA ASP A 241 9.79 12.10 -0.82
C ASP A 241 8.54 12.79 -0.28
N TYR A 242 7.68 12.05 0.44
CA TYR A 242 6.41 12.54 0.98
C TYR A 242 6.40 12.44 2.51
N GLU A 243 5.79 13.43 3.16
CA GLU A 243 5.49 13.39 4.60
C GLU A 243 3.98 13.41 4.81
N VAL A 244 3.39 12.23 5.01
CA VAL A 244 1.95 12.08 5.21
C VAL A 244 1.60 12.15 6.70
N LYS A 245 0.67 13.05 7.07
CA LYS A 245 0.16 13.17 8.44
C LYS A 245 -1.33 12.92 8.52
N ASN A 246 -1.72 12.18 9.55
CA ASN A 246 -3.10 11.87 9.87
C ASN A 246 -3.68 12.92 10.83
N PHE A 247 -4.65 13.70 10.34
CA PHE A 247 -5.40 14.67 11.14
C PHE A 247 -6.85 14.21 11.41
N GLY A 248 -7.16 12.93 11.20
CA GLY A 248 -8.49 12.39 11.40
C GLY A 248 -8.99 12.52 12.84
N VAL A 249 -10.29 12.79 13.01
CA VAL A 249 -10.93 12.86 14.34
C VAL A 249 -12.26 12.11 14.32
N SER A 250 -12.41 11.14 15.22
CA SER A 250 -13.61 10.31 15.29
C SER A 250 -14.89 11.11 15.54
N GLY A 251 -15.99 10.69 14.90
CA GLY A 251 -17.33 11.27 15.06
C GLY A 251 -17.55 12.64 14.41
N LYS A 252 -16.58 13.19 13.69
CA LYS A 252 -16.69 14.55 13.14
C LYS A 252 -17.41 14.66 11.79
N THR A 253 -18.02 15.82 11.58
CA THR A 253 -18.85 16.23 10.43
C THR A 253 -18.20 17.38 9.66
N MET A 254 -18.55 17.53 8.38
CA MET A 254 -18.30 18.77 7.63
C MET A 254 -19.23 19.90 8.12
N LEU A 255 -20.47 19.56 8.46
CA LEU A 255 -21.47 20.49 8.98
C LEU A 255 -21.00 21.17 10.27
N MET A 256 -21.02 22.49 10.28
CA MET A 256 -20.67 23.33 11.44
C MET A 256 -21.68 23.21 12.58
N ALA A 257 -22.94 22.92 12.25
CA ALA A 257 -24.03 22.65 13.18
C ALA A 257 -24.22 21.15 13.47
N GLY A 258 -23.30 20.28 13.02
CA GLY A 258 -23.39 18.84 13.30
C GLY A 258 -23.28 18.52 14.80
N THR A 259 -24.03 17.54 15.26
CA THR A 259 -24.10 17.08 16.66
C THR A 259 -23.98 15.57 16.78
N ASP A 260 -23.75 15.07 18.00
CA ASP A 260 -23.84 13.64 18.29
C ASP A 260 -25.31 13.21 18.42
N GLN A 261 -25.65 12.04 17.87
CA GLN A 261 -27.01 11.51 17.90
C GLN A 261 -27.50 11.16 19.32
N ASN A 262 -26.58 10.86 20.24
CA ASN A 262 -26.88 10.48 21.62
C ASN A 262 -26.75 11.67 22.58
N ASP A 263 -26.02 12.72 22.19
CA ASP A 263 -25.90 13.97 22.93
C ASP A 263 -25.94 15.17 21.96
N PRO A 264 -27.12 15.77 21.73
CA PRO A 264 -27.27 16.94 20.86
C PRO A 264 -26.51 18.18 21.34
N MET A 265 -26.01 18.22 22.58
CA MET A 265 -25.14 19.30 23.06
C MET A 265 -23.68 19.08 22.68
N GLN A 266 -23.31 17.88 22.26
CA GLN A 266 -21.97 17.59 21.78
C GLN A 266 -21.82 18.00 20.31
N GLU A 267 -21.04 19.04 20.06
CA GLU A 267 -20.73 19.52 18.72
C GLU A 267 -19.76 18.58 17.97
N CYS A 268 -20.09 18.27 16.72
CA CYS A 268 -19.34 17.35 15.86
C CYS A 268 -18.62 18.02 14.68
N ALA A 269 -18.70 19.35 14.53
CA ALA A 269 -17.98 20.06 13.46
C ALA A 269 -16.47 19.80 13.48
N TYR A 270 -15.90 19.30 12.39
CA TYR A 270 -14.46 19.04 12.27
C TYR A 270 -13.64 20.34 12.36
N MET A 271 -14.11 21.43 11.75
CA MET A 271 -13.41 22.73 11.74
C MET A 271 -13.26 23.36 13.14
N LYS A 272 -13.96 22.84 14.17
CA LYS A 272 -13.78 23.29 15.57
C LYS A 272 -12.68 22.53 16.32
N THR A 273 -12.12 21.47 15.73
CA THR A 273 -11.12 20.59 16.39
C THR A 273 -9.73 21.22 16.47
N GLY A 274 -8.87 20.67 17.34
CA GLY A 274 -7.44 20.98 17.35
C GLY A 274 -6.75 20.53 16.07
N GLN A 275 -7.10 19.34 15.58
CA GLN A 275 -6.52 18.72 14.39
C GLN A 275 -6.77 19.52 13.12
N TYR A 276 -7.89 20.24 13.01
CA TYR A 276 -8.09 21.20 11.93
C TYR A 276 -7.04 22.32 11.97
N ARG A 277 -6.80 22.91 13.14
CA ARG A 277 -5.76 23.95 13.32
C ARG A 277 -4.36 23.39 13.09
N ASP A 278 -4.09 22.17 13.57
CA ASP A 278 -2.80 21.51 13.38
C ASP A 278 -2.55 21.19 11.90
N ALA A 279 -3.59 20.80 11.14
CA ALA A 279 -3.49 20.59 9.70
C ALA A 279 -3.19 21.88 8.93
N GLN A 280 -3.77 23.02 9.35
CA GLN A 280 -3.43 24.33 8.77
C GLN A 280 -2.00 24.76 9.13
N ALA A 281 -1.61 24.61 10.40
CA ALA A 281 -0.27 24.93 10.88
C ALA A 281 0.82 24.05 10.25
N TYR A 282 0.47 22.82 9.86
CA TYR A 282 1.36 21.95 9.10
C TYR A 282 1.71 22.50 7.71
N ASN A 283 0.93 23.47 7.20
CA ASN A 283 1.12 24.17 5.94
C ASN A 283 1.37 23.20 4.76
N PRO A 284 0.49 22.20 4.54
CA PRO A 284 0.74 21.08 3.64
C PRO A 284 0.78 21.49 2.17
N ASP A 285 1.49 20.72 1.35
CA ASP A 285 1.53 20.89 -0.11
C ASP A 285 0.36 20.15 -0.79
N ILE A 286 -0.18 19.11 -0.14
CA ILE A 286 -1.37 18.37 -0.57
C ILE A 286 -2.34 18.20 0.60
N VAL A 287 -3.63 18.45 0.37
CA VAL A 287 -4.70 18.25 1.36
C VAL A 287 -5.71 17.24 0.83
N ILE A 288 -5.98 16.19 1.60
CA ILE A 288 -6.99 15.16 1.29
C ILE A 288 -8.14 15.30 2.27
N ILE A 289 -9.33 15.64 1.79
CA ILE A 289 -10.52 15.88 2.64
C ILE A 289 -11.52 14.73 2.46
N LYS A 290 -11.71 13.92 3.50
CA LYS A 290 -12.66 12.81 3.54
C LYS A 290 -13.66 12.98 4.70
N LEU A 291 -14.69 13.79 4.47
CA LEU A 291 -15.81 14.06 5.39
C LEU A 291 -17.15 13.86 4.67
N GLY A 292 -18.25 13.71 5.42
CA GLY A 292 -19.58 13.42 4.88
C GLY A 292 -20.23 12.18 5.50
N THR A 293 -19.46 11.18 5.94
CA THR A 293 -20.03 9.94 6.50
C THR A 293 -20.93 10.22 7.71
N ASN A 294 -20.46 10.99 8.70
CA ASN A 294 -21.26 11.31 9.90
C ASN A 294 -22.33 12.38 9.65
N ASP A 295 -22.18 13.18 8.59
CA ASP A 295 -23.15 14.19 8.18
C ASP A 295 -24.45 13.53 7.72
N SER A 296 -24.38 12.31 7.17
CA SER A 296 -25.53 11.52 6.71
C SER A 296 -26.51 11.12 7.80
N LYS A 297 -26.11 11.20 9.08
CA LYS A 297 -26.97 10.83 10.20
C LYS A 297 -28.21 11.73 10.23
N PRO A 298 -29.43 11.19 10.44
CA PRO A 298 -30.66 11.97 10.42
C PRO A 298 -30.68 13.19 11.34
N CYS A 299 -30.01 13.12 12.51
CA CYS A 299 -29.91 14.26 13.44
C CYS A 299 -29.16 15.46 12.86
N ASN A 300 -28.30 15.23 11.87
CA ASN A 300 -27.53 16.26 11.18
C ASN A 300 -28.19 16.60 9.83
N TRP A 301 -28.40 15.60 8.98
CA TRP A 301 -28.78 15.82 7.59
C TRP A 301 -30.17 16.44 7.42
N ASN A 302 -31.16 16.01 8.20
CA ASN A 302 -32.55 16.45 8.04
C ASN A 302 -32.72 17.97 8.24
N THR A 303 -31.88 18.57 9.07
CA THR A 303 -31.96 19.99 9.43
C THR A 303 -30.94 20.83 8.67
N HIS A 304 -29.72 20.31 8.43
CA HIS A 304 -28.57 21.14 8.04
C HIS A 304 -27.99 20.82 6.65
N LYS A 305 -28.60 19.92 5.85
CA LYS A 305 -28.08 19.53 4.52
C LYS A 305 -27.80 20.69 3.55
N ASP A 306 -28.51 21.80 3.68
CA ASP A 306 -28.35 22.97 2.81
C ASP A 306 -27.11 23.81 3.19
N GLU A 307 -26.54 23.59 4.37
CA GLU A 307 -25.32 24.24 4.83
C GLU A 307 -24.04 23.51 4.39
N PHE A 308 -24.16 22.24 3.98
CA PHE A 308 -23.03 21.34 3.73
C PHE A 308 -22.04 21.90 2.69
N GLU A 309 -22.52 22.36 1.53
CA GLU A 309 -21.69 22.89 0.45
C GLU A 309 -20.97 24.17 0.88
N GLY A 310 -21.66 25.09 1.58
CA GLY A 310 -21.06 26.32 2.09
C GLY A 310 -20.00 26.06 3.19
N ASN A 311 -20.22 25.08 4.05
CA ASN A 311 -19.22 24.67 5.05
C ASN A 311 -18.00 24.01 4.40
N MET A 312 -18.21 23.19 3.37
CA MET A 312 -17.12 22.61 2.59
C MET A 312 -16.31 23.68 1.87
N GLN A 313 -16.98 24.66 1.24
CA GLN A 313 -16.32 25.81 0.62
C GLN A 313 -15.48 26.58 1.64
N THR A 314 -16.01 26.82 2.84
CA THR A 314 -15.27 27.50 3.93
C THR A 314 -13.97 26.76 4.27
N MET A 315 -13.99 25.44 4.35
CA MET A 315 -12.79 24.64 4.60
C MET A 315 -11.80 24.73 3.43
N ILE A 316 -12.28 24.66 2.19
CA ILE A 316 -11.45 24.76 0.97
C ILE A 316 -10.75 26.12 0.91
N ASP A 317 -11.48 27.20 1.13
CA ASP A 317 -10.95 28.57 1.11
C ASP A 317 -9.85 28.73 2.16
N ALA A 318 -10.08 28.24 3.38
CA ALA A 318 -9.11 28.30 4.46
C ALA A 318 -7.80 27.53 4.17
N PHE A 319 -7.85 26.45 3.37
CA PHE A 319 -6.64 25.75 2.93
C PHE A 319 -5.98 26.43 1.72
N LYS A 320 -6.76 27.02 0.80
CA LYS A 320 -6.24 27.80 -0.34
C LYS A 320 -5.51 29.07 0.11
N GLU A 321 -5.86 29.62 1.26
CA GLU A 321 -5.21 30.81 1.85
C GLU A 321 -3.85 30.51 2.51
N LEU A 322 -3.45 29.24 2.63
CA LEU A 322 -2.14 28.89 3.19
C LEU A 322 -1.00 29.25 2.25
N ASP A 323 0.16 29.61 2.82
CA ASP A 323 1.36 30.01 2.05
C ASP A 323 1.85 28.92 1.09
N SER A 324 1.65 27.66 1.44
CA SER A 324 1.97 26.49 0.60
C SER A 324 1.12 26.39 -0.67
N ASN A 325 -0.05 27.04 -0.71
CA ASN A 325 -1.04 26.94 -1.77
C ASN A 325 -1.32 25.46 -2.18
N PRO A 326 -1.85 24.65 -1.24
CA PRO A 326 -1.95 23.21 -1.42
C PRO A 326 -2.79 22.78 -2.61
N LYS A 327 -2.41 21.64 -3.20
CA LYS A 327 -3.34 20.87 -4.04
C LYS A 327 -4.37 20.18 -3.17
N ILE A 328 -5.65 20.47 -3.40
CA ILE A 328 -6.76 19.93 -2.60
C ILE A 328 -7.46 18.80 -3.36
N TYR A 329 -7.61 17.65 -2.71
CA TYR A 329 -8.41 16.52 -3.16
C TYR A 329 -9.63 16.33 -2.25
N LEU A 330 -10.82 16.33 -2.84
CA LEU A 330 -12.03 15.92 -2.15
C LEU A 330 -12.24 14.42 -2.33
N CYS A 331 -12.62 13.72 -1.28
CA CYS A 331 -12.91 12.29 -1.35
C CYS A 331 -14.41 12.04 -1.16
N TYR A 332 -14.98 11.15 -1.96
CA TYR A 332 -16.29 10.61 -1.61
C TYR A 332 -16.19 9.74 -0.34
N PRO A 333 -17.20 9.78 0.55
CA PRO A 333 -17.29 8.80 1.63
C PRO A 333 -17.32 7.37 1.06
N THR A 334 -16.62 6.46 1.72
CA THR A 334 -16.73 5.02 1.45
C THR A 334 -18.18 4.57 1.63
N ARG A 335 -18.63 3.61 0.82
CA ARG A 335 -19.93 2.93 1.00
C ARG A 335 -20.04 2.37 2.43
N VAL A 336 -21.24 2.36 2.99
CA VAL A 336 -21.55 1.65 4.25
C VAL A 336 -22.48 0.46 3.98
N ILE A 337 -22.37 -0.58 4.80
CA ILE A 337 -23.12 -1.84 4.62
C ILE A 337 -24.43 -1.78 5.42
N ASN A 338 -25.56 -2.19 4.83
CA ASN A 338 -26.87 -2.31 5.49
C ASN A 338 -27.32 -1.05 6.26
N ASP A 339 -27.29 0.13 5.62
CA ASP A 339 -27.57 1.44 6.25
C ASP A 339 -26.69 1.75 7.47
N GLY A 340 -25.48 1.18 7.49
CA GLY A 340 -24.40 1.51 8.41
C GLY A 340 -24.70 1.26 9.90
N ALA A 341 -23.65 1.15 10.68
CA ALA A 341 -23.76 1.38 12.11
C ALA A 341 -24.04 2.87 12.40
N PHE A 342 -24.53 3.17 13.61
CA PHE A 342 -24.68 4.55 14.10
C PHE A 342 -25.62 5.43 13.26
N THR A 343 -26.67 4.88 12.67
CA THR A 343 -27.67 5.60 11.85
C THR A 343 -27.08 6.33 10.63
N ILE A 344 -25.92 5.90 10.15
CA ILE A 344 -25.24 6.45 8.99
C ILE A 344 -25.92 5.92 7.73
N SER A 345 -26.59 6.78 6.97
CA SER A 345 -27.40 6.36 5.83
C SER A 345 -26.58 6.28 4.54
N GLU A 346 -26.50 5.09 3.95
CA GLU A 346 -25.87 4.89 2.63
C GLU A 346 -26.63 5.65 1.54
N GLU A 347 -27.97 5.60 1.56
CA GLU A 347 -28.83 6.37 0.65
C GLU A 347 -28.49 7.87 0.72
N THR A 348 -28.36 8.43 1.93
CA THR A 348 -28.02 9.85 2.09
C THR A 348 -26.61 10.15 1.60
N ILE A 349 -25.65 9.26 1.84
CA ILE A 349 -24.27 9.39 1.33
C ILE A 349 -24.28 9.42 -0.20
N HIS A 350 -24.87 8.41 -0.83
CA HIS A 350 -24.85 8.18 -2.27
C HIS A 350 -25.69 9.22 -3.02
N ASP A 351 -26.95 9.42 -2.61
CA ASP A 351 -27.92 10.20 -3.38
C ASP A 351 -27.85 11.71 -3.10
N GLN A 352 -27.24 12.12 -1.99
CA GLN A 352 -27.27 13.53 -1.56
C GLN A 352 -25.89 14.11 -1.26
N ILE A 353 -25.05 13.44 -0.47
CA ILE A 353 -23.73 13.96 -0.08
C ILE A 353 -22.73 13.93 -1.24
N ILE A 354 -22.63 12.80 -1.96
CA ILE A 354 -21.72 12.66 -3.11
C ILE A 354 -22.02 13.69 -4.21
N PRO A 355 -23.28 13.94 -4.61
CA PRO A 355 -23.61 15.02 -5.55
C PRO A 355 -23.16 16.40 -5.07
N LYS A 356 -23.34 16.72 -3.77
CA LYS A 356 -22.90 17.99 -3.18
C LYS A 356 -21.37 18.14 -3.17
N ILE A 357 -20.63 17.08 -2.84
CA ILE A 357 -19.17 17.05 -2.96
C ILE A 357 -18.74 17.31 -4.41
N SER A 358 -19.41 16.66 -5.36
CA SER A 358 -19.13 16.81 -6.80
C SER A 358 -19.37 18.22 -7.31
N ASN A 359 -20.44 18.88 -6.83
CA ASN A 359 -20.74 20.26 -7.16
C ASN A 359 -19.64 21.20 -6.67
N VAL A 360 -19.28 21.12 -5.39
CA VAL A 360 -18.22 21.97 -4.82
C VAL A 360 -16.88 21.72 -5.50
N ALA A 361 -16.54 20.46 -5.80
CA ALA A 361 -15.33 20.12 -6.54
C ALA A 361 -15.30 20.79 -7.92
N ARG A 362 -16.41 20.69 -8.68
CA ARG A 362 -16.56 21.29 -10.01
C ARG A 362 -16.45 22.81 -9.98
N GLU A 363 -17.11 23.45 -9.01
CA GLU A 363 -17.06 24.92 -8.85
C GLU A 363 -15.66 25.43 -8.52
N ASN A 364 -14.86 24.62 -7.83
CA ASN A 364 -13.48 24.96 -7.46
C ASN A 364 -12.43 24.39 -8.42
N SER A 365 -12.84 23.66 -9.47
CA SER A 365 -11.93 22.91 -10.37
C SER A 365 -10.98 21.97 -9.62
N LEU A 366 -11.48 21.29 -8.58
CA LEU A 366 -10.72 20.32 -7.79
C LEU A 366 -10.91 18.90 -8.29
N ASN A 367 -9.87 18.08 -8.12
CA ASN A 367 -9.95 16.64 -8.36
C ASN A 367 -10.71 15.94 -7.23
N VAL A 368 -11.50 14.95 -7.61
CA VAL A 368 -12.22 14.09 -6.66
C VAL A 368 -11.65 12.68 -6.68
N ILE A 369 -11.35 12.13 -5.52
CA ILE A 369 -10.97 10.73 -5.34
C ILE A 369 -12.22 9.94 -4.98
N ASN A 370 -12.65 9.06 -5.89
CA ASN A 370 -13.81 8.21 -5.65
C ASN A 370 -13.43 7.02 -4.77
N LEU A 371 -13.62 7.18 -3.45
CA LEU A 371 -13.44 6.08 -2.48
C LEU A 371 -14.76 5.34 -2.19
N HIS A 372 -15.88 5.72 -2.81
CA HIS A 372 -17.19 5.16 -2.49
C HIS A 372 -17.33 3.71 -2.94
N ASN A 373 -16.90 3.45 -4.18
CA ASN A 373 -16.97 2.13 -4.84
C ASN A 373 -15.62 1.40 -4.85
N VAL A 374 -14.71 1.77 -3.94
CA VAL A 374 -13.31 1.32 -3.97
C VAL A 374 -13.14 -0.20 -3.80
N PHE A 375 -14.14 -0.86 -3.22
CA PHE A 375 -14.15 -2.30 -2.97
C PHE A 375 -14.93 -3.10 -4.04
N ASP A 376 -15.57 -2.42 -4.99
CA ASP A 376 -16.36 -3.08 -6.02
C ASP A 376 -15.46 -4.00 -6.86
N GLY A 377 -15.90 -5.25 -7.08
CA GLY A 377 -15.12 -6.25 -7.81
C GLY A 377 -13.96 -6.90 -7.04
N LYS A 378 -13.74 -6.53 -5.77
CA LYS A 378 -12.65 -7.09 -4.93
C LYS A 378 -13.09 -8.20 -3.96
N GLY A 379 -14.31 -8.72 -4.11
CA GLY A 379 -14.92 -9.76 -3.28
C GLY A 379 -16.13 -9.29 -2.47
N GLY A 380 -16.49 -10.01 -1.41
CA GLY A 380 -17.60 -9.63 -0.52
C GLY A 380 -17.28 -8.34 0.22
N LEU A 381 -18.16 -7.33 0.14
CA LEU A 381 -17.92 -6.01 0.73
C LEU A 381 -17.65 -6.08 2.24
N ASP A 382 -18.32 -7.00 2.94
CA ASP A 382 -18.20 -7.26 4.37
C ASP A 382 -16.79 -7.62 4.84
N GLN A 383 -15.99 -8.27 3.98
CA GLN A 383 -14.62 -8.66 4.32
C GLN A 383 -13.68 -7.47 4.54
N PHE A 384 -14.08 -6.27 4.12
CA PHE A 384 -13.27 -5.05 4.22
C PHE A 384 -13.65 -4.16 5.41
N TYR A 385 -14.63 -4.55 6.24
CA TYR A 385 -15.16 -3.72 7.33
C TYR A 385 -15.12 -4.44 8.68
N ASN A 386 -15.01 -3.66 9.76
CA ASN A 386 -15.13 -4.18 11.13
C ASN A 386 -16.54 -4.05 11.71
N ASP A 387 -17.30 -3.03 11.30
CA ASP A 387 -18.59 -2.67 11.89
C ASP A 387 -19.60 -2.09 10.89
N ASN A 388 -19.48 -2.49 9.61
CA ASN A 388 -20.29 -2.00 8.48
C ASN A 388 -20.06 -0.53 8.10
N VAL A 389 -19.19 0.21 8.79
CA VAL A 389 -18.85 1.61 8.48
C VAL A 389 -17.34 1.81 8.35
N HIS A 390 -16.57 1.27 9.28
CA HIS A 390 -15.13 1.45 9.35
C HIS A 390 -14.41 0.33 8.58
N PRO A 391 -13.60 0.67 7.57
CA PRO A 391 -12.74 -0.28 6.92
C PRO A 391 -11.76 -0.92 7.90
N ASN A 392 -11.48 -2.21 7.73
CA ASN A 392 -10.42 -2.91 8.44
C ASN A 392 -9.05 -2.64 7.78
N GLU A 393 -8.00 -3.33 8.20
CA GLU A 393 -6.63 -3.13 7.69
C GLU A 393 -6.51 -3.35 6.18
N ALA A 394 -7.18 -4.37 5.64
CA ALA A 394 -7.20 -4.63 4.21
C ALA A 394 -7.96 -3.52 3.46
N GLY A 395 -9.10 -3.10 3.99
CA GLY A 395 -9.86 -1.97 3.44
C GLY A 395 -9.07 -0.66 3.46
N ALA A 396 -8.35 -0.38 4.54
CA ALA A 396 -7.49 0.80 4.68
C ALA A 396 -6.30 0.78 3.71
N THR A 397 -5.72 -0.39 3.45
CA THR A 397 -4.66 -0.56 2.45
C THR A 397 -5.17 -0.21 1.05
N ILE A 398 -6.34 -0.71 0.66
CA ILE A 398 -6.97 -0.39 -0.64
C ILE A 398 -7.28 1.11 -0.77
N LEU A 399 -7.74 1.76 0.31
CA LEU A 399 -7.94 3.22 0.29
C LEU A 399 -6.62 3.95 0.02
N ALA A 400 -5.53 3.53 0.69
CA ALA A 400 -4.22 4.13 0.49
C ALA A 400 -3.70 3.92 -0.93
N GLU A 401 -3.88 2.75 -1.53
CA GLU A 401 -3.48 2.44 -2.92
C GLU A 401 -4.16 3.35 -3.94
N VAL A 402 -5.48 3.57 -3.79
CA VAL A 402 -6.22 4.43 -4.71
C VAL A 402 -5.78 5.89 -4.56
N ILE A 403 -5.55 6.34 -3.33
CA ILE A 403 -5.09 7.72 -3.08
C ILE A 403 -3.65 7.91 -3.59
N SER A 404 -2.74 6.96 -3.35
CA SER A 404 -1.33 7.05 -3.79
C SER A 404 -1.24 7.12 -5.30
N ARG A 405 -2.01 6.28 -6.02
CA ARG A 405 -2.11 6.31 -7.48
C ARG A 405 -2.51 7.69 -7.99
N VAL A 406 -3.59 8.27 -7.43
CA VAL A 406 -4.04 9.60 -7.84
C VAL A 406 -2.97 10.67 -7.60
N ILE A 407 -2.26 10.61 -6.47
CA ILE A 407 -1.20 11.58 -6.14
C ILE A 407 -0.03 11.46 -7.12
N LEU A 408 0.47 10.25 -7.34
CA LEU A 408 1.61 10.00 -8.22
C LEU A 408 1.30 10.38 -9.69
N GLU A 409 0.07 10.11 -10.16
CA GLU A 409 -0.36 10.44 -11.53
C GLU A 409 -0.55 11.96 -11.78
N ASN A 410 -0.72 12.77 -10.73
CA ASN A 410 -1.14 14.17 -10.86
C ASN A 410 -0.12 15.21 -10.38
N VAL A 411 1.10 14.80 -10.00
CA VAL A 411 2.10 15.70 -9.37
C VAL A 411 3.32 15.99 -10.26
N PHE A 412 3.57 15.26 -11.34
CA PHE A 412 4.73 15.50 -12.23
C PHE A 412 4.32 15.79 -13.69
N PRO A 413 5.05 16.68 -14.42
CA PRO A 413 4.93 16.82 -15.86
C PRO A 413 5.24 15.48 -16.55
N SER A 414 4.46 15.14 -17.56
CA SER A 414 4.42 13.83 -18.23
C SER A 414 5.73 13.35 -18.87
N GLU A 415 6.79 14.17 -18.89
CA GLU A 415 8.07 13.82 -19.53
C GLU A 415 9.08 13.13 -18.59
N GLU A 416 8.90 13.17 -17.26
CA GLU A 416 9.81 12.51 -16.29
C GLU A 416 9.30 11.13 -15.79
N LEU A 417 8.19 10.62 -16.33
CA LEU A 417 7.53 9.38 -15.88
C LEU A 417 7.82 8.12 -16.72
N GLU A 418 8.82 8.12 -17.61
CA GLU A 418 9.15 6.95 -18.45
C GLU A 418 9.81 5.77 -17.69
N HIS A 419 9.80 5.73 -16.35
CA HIS A 419 10.43 4.62 -15.59
C HIS A 419 9.65 4.07 -14.39
N PHE A 420 8.35 4.34 -14.27
CA PHE A 420 7.45 3.55 -13.44
C PHE A 420 6.46 2.83 -14.35
N ASP A 421 6.49 1.50 -14.37
CA ASP A 421 5.57 0.68 -15.18
C ASP A 421 4.12 0.97 -14.74
N LYS A 422 3.44 1.88 -15.46
CA LYS A 422 2.02 2.16 -15.27
C LYS A 422 1.24 0.85 -15.44
N VAL A 423 0.51 0.43 -14.41
CA VAL A 423 -0.41 -0.71 -14.49
C VAL A 423 -1.44 -0.41 -15.59
N LYS A 424 -1.44 -1.20 -16.67
CA LYS A 424 -2.35 -1.02 -17.82
C LYS A 424 -3.70 -1.65 -17.53
N THR A 425 -4.77 -0.90 -17.70
CA THR A 425 -6.14 -1.39 -17.48
C THR A 425 -6.71 -2.03 -18.75
N VAL A 426 -7.40 -3.18 -18.60
CA VAL A 426 -7.99 -3.95 -19.70
C VAL A 426 -9.48 -4.18 -19.44
N GLY A 427 -10.35 -3.68 -20.32
CA GLY A 427 -11.80 -3.91 -20.24
C GLY A 427 -12.25 -5.01 -21.20
N CYS A 428 -12.77 -6.12 -20.66
CA CYS A 428 -13.37 -7.20 -21.44
C CYS A 428 -14.88 -6.98 -21.58
N LEU A 429 -15.34 -6.54 -22.75
CA LEU A 429 -16.75 -6.29 -23.06
C LEU A 429 -17.32 -7.50 -23.78
N GLY A 430 -18.39 -8.09 -23.24
CA GLY A 430 -18.97 -9.26 -23.89
C GLY A 430 -20.23 -9.83 -23.24
N ASP A 431 -20.64 -10.99 -23.74
CA ASP A 431 -21.87 -11.66 -23.33
C ASP A 431 -21.63 -12.77 -22.29
N ASP A 432 -22.42 -13.84 -22.33
CA ASP A 432 -22.33 -15.00 -21.44
C ASP A 432 -20.95 -15.70 -21.50
N VAL A 433 -20.25 -15.63 -22.64
CA VAL A 433 -18.88 -16.14 -22.74
C VAL A 433 -17.94 -15.30 -21.88
N THR A 434 -18.07 -13.97 -21.93
CA THR A 434 -17.28 -13.06 -21.08
C THR A 434 -17.69 -13.13 -19.62
N PHE A 435 -18.95 -13.45 -19.33
CA PHE A 435 -19.39 -13.72 -17.97
C PHE A 435 -18.67 -14.93 -17.37
N GLY A 436 -18.38 -15.97 -18.14
CA GLY A 436 -17.78 -17.21 -17.61
C GLY A 436 -18.75 -18.39 -17.53
N VAL A 437 -19.86 -18.37 -18.26
CA VAL A 437 -20.80 -19.51 -18.32
C VAL A 437 -20.06 -20.77 -18.78
N GLY A 438 -20.35 -21.92 -18.17
CA GLY A 438 -19.67 -23.18 -18.51
C GLY A 438 -18.42 -23.47 -17.68
N ALA A 439 -17.96 -22.52 -16.84
CA ALA A 439 -16.93 -22.71 -15.83
C ALA A 439 -17.37 -22.21 -14.45
N ASN A 440 -16.54 -22.43 -13.41
CA ASN A 440 -16.84 -21.93 -12.07
C ASN A 440 -16.50 -20.44 -11.96
N TYR A 441 -17.48 -19.58 -12.27
CA TYR A 441 -17.34 -18.12 -12.18
C TYR A 441 -16.82 -17.64 -10.81
N SER A 442 -17.38 -18.16 -9.72
CA SER A 442 -16.94 -17.80 -8.36
C SER A 442 -15.51 -18.27 -8.03
N GLY A 443 -14.94 -19.14 -8.85
CA GLY A 443 -13.56 -19.61 -8.74
C GLY A 443 -12.54 -18.84 -9.58
N GLY A 444 -12.95 -17.78 -10.29
CA GLY A 444 -12.07 -17.01 -11.18
C GLY A 444 -11.65 -17.75 -12.44
N GLU A 445 -12.53 -18.62 -12.96
CA GLU A 445 -12.26 -19.45 -14.14
C GLU A 445 -12.76 -18.82 -15.46
N ALA A 446 -13.38 -17.64 -15.42
CA ALA A 446 -13.74 -16.91 -16.63
C ALA A 446 -12.49 -16.33 -17.29
N TYR A 447 -12.47 -16.20 -18.63
CA TYR A 447 -11.26 -15.72 -19.31
C TYR A 447 -10.78 -14.33 -18.83
N PRO A 448 -11.63 -13.35 -18.42
CA PRO A 448 -11.11 -12.08 -17.90
C PRO A 448 -10.29 -12.26 -16.62
N ASP A 449 -10.72 -13.16 -15.72
CA ASP A 449 -10.03 -13.46 -14.46
C ASP A 449 -8.73 -14.22 -14.72
N VAL A 450 -8.78 -15.21 -15.61
CA VAL A 450 -7.59 -15.96 -16.03
C VAL A 450 -6.60 -15.04 -16.74
N LEU A 451 -7.08 -14.13 -17.60
CA LEU A 451 -6.27 -13.14 -18.29
C LEU A 451 -5.60 -12.17 -17.30
N ASN A 452 -6.31 -11.74 -16.26
CA ASN A 452 -5.75 -10.92 -15.18
C ASN A 452 -4.53 -11.59 -14.56
N ASN A 453 -4.67 -12.86 -14.20
CA ASN A 453 -3.60 -13.65 -13.60
C ASN A 453 -2.43 -13.89 -14.57
N LEU A 454 -2.71 -14.07 -15.87
CA LEU A 454 -1.69 -14.31 -16.89
C LEU A 454 -0.88 -13.06 -17.26
N LEU A 455 -1.51 -11.88 -17.23
CA LEU A 455 -0.85 -10.60 -17.50
C LEU A 455 -0.02 -10.11 -16.31
N GLY A 456 -0.43 -10.45 -15.08
CA GLY A 456 0.30 -10.15 -13.84
C GLY A 456 0.22 -8.69 -13.42
N ASP A 457 1.05 -8.30 -12.45
CA ASP A 457 0.95 -7.03 -11.71
C ASP A 457 1.05 -5.75 -12.56
N GLY A 458 1.53 -5.87 -13.80
CA GLY A 458 1.55 -4.76 -14.77
C GLY A 458 0.20 -4.48 -15.43
N TYR A 459 -0.85 -5.27 -15.14
CA TYR A 459 -2.17 -5.11 -15.73
C TYR A 459 -3.30 -5.30 -14.71
N GLU A 460 -4.43 -4.61 -14.93
CA GLU A 460 -5.68 -4.81 -14.19
C GLU A 460 -6.82 -5.08 -15.19
N VAL A 461 -7.40 -6.28 -15.16
CA VAL A 461 -8.44 -6.70 -16.11
C VAL A 461 -9.82 -6.64 -15.44
N THR A 462 -10.76 -5.94 -16.08
CA THR A 462 -12.15 -5.81 -15.62
C THR A 462 -13.11 -6.55 -16.55
N ASN A 463 -14.02 -7.34 -15.95
CA ASN A 463 -15.08 -8.06 -16.64
C ASN A 463 -16.33 -7.18 -16.79
N TYR A 464 -16.57 -6.65 -18.00
CA TYR A 464 -17.78 -5.93 -18.36
C TYR A 464 -18.77 -6.86 -19.08
N HIS A 465 -19.08 -8.03 -18.53
CA HIS A 465 -20.09 -8.89 -19.15
C HIS A 465 -21.52 -8.31 -19.03
N ALA A 466 -22.37 -8.70 -19.97
CA ALA A 466 -23.81 -8.68 -19.79
C ALA A 466 -24.45 -9.84 -20.56
N GLY A 467 -25.04 -10.76 -19.81
CA GLY A 467 -25.59 -12.00 -20.37
C GLY A 467 -26.73 -11.77 -21.36
N SER A 468 -26.86 -12.69 -22.32
CA SER A 468 -27.87 -12.70 -23.37
C SER A 468 -27.89 -11.46 -24.28
N ARG A 469 -26.86 -10.62 -24.25
CA ARG A 469 -26.77 -9.42 -25.09
C ARG A 469 -26.17 -9.70 -26.45
N ALA A 470 -26.66 -8.94 -27.43
CA ALA A 470 -26.28 -8.99 -28.83
C ALA A 470 -25.84 -7.60 -29.30
N VAL A 471 -25.18 -7.54 -30.46
CA VAL A 471 -24.75 -6.30 -31.10
C VAL A 471 -25.88 -5.63 -31.88
N VAL A 472 -26.77 -6.39 -32.50
CA VAL A 472 -27.91 -5.84 -33.25
C VAL A 472 -28.78 -5.00 -32.31
N LYS A 473 -28.97 -3.71 -32.63
CA LYS A 473 -29.68 -2.74 -31.78
C LYS A 473 -31.14 -3.10 -31.49
N ASN A 474 -31.79 -3.85 -32.37
CA ASN A 474 -33.16 -4.34 -32.20
C ASN A 474 -33.22 -5.83 -31.84
N ALA A 475 -32.13 -6.41 -31.31
CA ALA A 475 -32.13 -7.77 -30.82
C ALA A 475 -33.07 -7.93 -29.62
N ARG A 476 -33.61 -9.14 -29.45
CA ARG A 476 -34.60 -9.48 -28.43
C ARG A 476 -34.00 -10.44 -27.41
N GLU A 477 -34.40 -10.32 -26.15
CA GLU A 477 -33.96 -11.27 -25.11
C GLU A 477 -34.60 -12.66 -25.28
N THR A 478 -35.85 -12.70 -25.77
CA THR A 478 -36.58 -13.93 -26.10
C THR A 478 -37.42 -13.72 -27.37
N PRO A 479 -37.83 -14.79 -28.10
CA PRO A 479 -38.62 -14.66 -29.32
C PRO A 479 -39.89 -13.81 -29.18
N ASP A 480 -40.58 -13.95 -28.04
CA ASP A 480 -41.87 -13.29 -27.76
C ASP A 480 -41.74 -11.91 -27.09
N ASN A 481 -40.52 -11.43 -26.81
CA ASN A 481 -40.30 -10.18 -26.09
C ASN A 481 -40.07 -9.01 -27.06
N GLU A 482 -41.17 -8.38 -27.49
CA GLU A 482 -41.12 -7.19 -28.38
C GLU A 482 -40.64 -5.91 -27.67
N LEU A 483 -40.53 -5.91 -26.33
CA LEU A 483 -40.20 -4.72 -25.51
C LEU A 483 -38.78 -4.75 -24.90
N GLY A 484 -38.14 -5.92 -24.80
CA GLY A 484 -36.80 -6.09 -24.23
C GLY A 484 -35.71 -5.93 -25.29
N ASN A 485 -34.92 -4.87 -25.18
CA ASN A 485 -33.78 -4.64 -26.06
C ASN A 485 -32.52 -5.37 -25.54
N ALA A 486 -32.09 -6.41 -26.27
CA ALA A 486 -30.87 -7.17 -25.97
C ALA A 486 -29.59 -6.47 -26.45
N TYR A 487 -29.68 -5.25 -26.99
CA TYR A 487 -28.53 -4.48 -27.45
C TYR A 487 -27.53 -4.21 -26.33
N TYR A 488 -26.27 -4.54 -26.60
CA TYR A 488 -25.17 -4.31 -25.68
C TYR A 488 -24.78 -2.83 -25.59
N GLY A 489 -24.76 -2.09 -26.71
CA GLY A 489 -24.14 -0.76 -26.80
C GLY A 489 -24.83 0.39 -26.04
N THR A 490 -25.94 0.12 -25.34
CA THR A 490 -26.56 1.08 -24.41
C THR A 490 -26.83 0.46 -23.04
N ASN A 491 -26.27 -0.71 -22.75
CA ASN A 491 -26.49 -1.40 -21.49
C ASN A 491 -25.57 -0.88 -20.38
N GLY A 492 -25.86 -1.26 -19.14
CA GLY A 492 -25.05 -0.85 -18.00
C GLY A 492 -23.58 -1.30 -18.06
N ALA A 493 -23.25 -2.44 -18.68
CA ALA A 493 -21.88 -2.91 -18.78
C ALA A 493 -21.02 -2.04 -19.71
N PHE A 494 -21.56 -1.71 -20.89
CA PHE A 494 -20.93 -0.79 -21.83
C PHE A 494 -20.76 0.62 -21.24
N LEU A 495 -21.79 1.13 -20.56
CA LEU A 495 -21.73 2.44 -19.88
C LEU A 495 -20.68 2.46 -18.76
N ARG A 496 -20.53 1.36 -18.00
CA ARG A 496 -19.44 1.22 -17.01
C ARG A 496 -18.06 1.22 -17.68
N ALA A 497 -17.91 0.55 -18.82
CA ALA A 497 -16.64 0.56 -19.56
C ALA A 497 -16.29 1.97 -20.08
N LEU A 498 -17.27 2.71 -20.61
CA LEU A 498 -17.09 4.11 -21.01
C LEU A 498 -16.66 5.00 -19.85
N ASN A 499 -17.25 4.80 -18.68
CA ASN A 499 -16.94 5.57 -17.49
C ASN A 499 -15.54 5.26 -16.94
N ASN A 500 -15.13 3.99 -16.96
CA ASN A 500 -13.88 3.54 -16.35
C ASN A 500 -12.65 3.70 -17.27
N LYS A 501 -12.85 3.93 -18.57
CA LYS A 501 -11.81 4.28 -19.55
C LYS A 501 -10.57 3.36 -19.57
N PRO A 502 -10.74 2.03 -19.73
CA PRO A 502 -9.61 1.09 -19.75
C PRO A 502 -8.61 1.36 -20.89
N ASP A 503 -7.30 1.33 -20.64
CA ASP A 503 -6.26 1.57 -21.65
C ASP A 503 -6.38 0.61 -22.86
N ILE A 504 -6.85 -0.62 -22.62
CA ILE A 504 -7.13 -1.65 -23.62
C ILE A 504 -8.59 -2.10 -23.52
N VAL A 505 -9.30 -2.18 -24.65
CA VAL A 505 -10.67 -2.69 -24.75
C VAL A 505 -10.69 -3.93 -25.63
N ILE A 506 -11.33 -5.00 -25.14
CA ILE A 506 -11.55 -6.24 -25.89
C ILE A 506 -13.05 -6.43 -26.06
N PHE A 507 -13.52 -6.46 -27.31
CA PHE A 507 -14.89 -6.85 -27.61
C PHE A 507 -14.96 -8.34 -27.93
N ASN A 508 -15.71 -9.09 -27.14
CA ASN A 508 -16.09 -10.47 -27.40
C ASN A 508 -17.62 -10.58 -27.46
N LEU A 509 -18.17 -10.14 -28.59
CA LEU A 509 -19.61 -10.04 -28.86
C LEU A 509 -19.92 -10.61 -30.24
N GLY A 510 -21.16 -11.04 -30.44
CA GLY A 510 -21.66 -11.60 -31.70
C GLY A 510 -22.28 -12.99 -31.55
N LEU A 511 -22.04 -13.69 -30.43
CA LEU A 511 -22.56 -15.04 -30.23
C LEU A 511 -24.09 -15.06 -30.24
N ASN A 512 -24.71 -14.19 -29.44
CA ASN A 512 -26.15 -14.08 -29.30
C ASN A 512 -26.86 -13.51 -30.55
N ASP A 513 -26.13 -12.79 -31.41
CA ASP A 513 -26.65 -12.28 -32.67
C ASP A 513 -27.01 -13.42 -33.63
N SER A 514 -26.34 -14.56 -33.53
CA SER A 514 -26.59 -15.74 -34.36
C SER A 514 -27.92 -16.44 -34.08
N LYS A 515 -28.65 -16.03 -33.03
CA LYS A 515 -30.00 -16.53 -32.76
C LYS A 515 -30.92 -16.06 -33.90
N PRO A 516 -31.73 -16.93 -34.53
CA PRO A 516 -32.53 -16.55 -35.69
C PRO A 516 -33.39 -15.29 -35.49
N PHE A 517 -33.97 -15.12 -34.29
CA PHE A 517 -34.80 -13.97 -33.94
C PHE A 517 -34.01 -12.67 -33.66
N ASN A 518 -32.70 -12.77 -33.37
CA ASN A 518 -31.82 -11.60 -33.25
C ASN A 518 -31.23 -11.19 -34.60
N TRP A 519 -31.05 -12.15 -35.51
CA TRP A 519 -30.51 -11.93 -36.85
C TRP A 519 -31.54 -11.43 -37.87
N GLU A 520 -32.79 -11.19 -37.47
CA GLU A 520 -33.84 -10.60 -38.32
C GLU A 520 -33.47 -9.18 -38.81
N HIS A 521 -32.69 -8.44 -38.01
CA HIS A 521 -32.25 -7.06 -38.27
C HIS A 521 -30.74 -6.96 -38.51
N LYS A 522 -30.15 -7.99 -39.15
CA LYS A 522 -28.69 -8.12 -39.34
C LYS A 522 -28.04 -6.94 -40.05
N GLU A 523 -28.79 -6.19 -40.85
CA GLU A 523 -28.34 -4.95 -41.49
C GLU A 523 -27.84 -3.89 -40.48
N GLN A 524 -28.30 -3.95 -39.23
CA GLN A 524 -27.90 -3.04 -38.16
C GLN A 524 -26.58 -3.43 -37.49
N PHE A 525 -26.06 -4.63 -37.73
CA PHE A 525 -24.92 -5.17 -36.98
C PHE A 525 -23.68 -4.29 -37.10
N LYS A 526 -23.26 -3.95 -38.33
CA LYS A 526 -22.06 -3.10 -38.55
C LYS A 526 -22.22 -1.72 -37.93
N GLU A 527 -23.35 -1.05 -38.14
CA GLU A 527 -23.61 0.29 -37.60
C GLU A 527 -23.64 0.28 -36.06
N SER A 528 -24.23 -0.75 -35.46
CA SER A 528 -24.31 -0.88 -34.01
C SER A 528 -22.94 -1.16 -33.38
N TYR A 529 -22.10 -1.97 -34.04
CA TYR A 529 -20.72 -2.19 -33.63
C TYR A 529 -19.89 -0.91 -33.77
N GLN A 530 -20.00 -0.21 -34.92
CA GLN A 530 -19.34 1.06 -35.17
C GLN A 530 -19.70 2.11 -34.12
N TYR A 531 -20.98 2.20 -33.76
CA TYR A 531 -21.44 3.10 -32.71
C TYR A 531 -20.69 2.86 -31.39
N MET A 532 -20.55 1.61 -30.94
CA MET A 532 -19.82 1.33 -29.70
C MET A 532 -18.33 1.73 -29.77
N ILE A 533 -17.68 1.51 -30.92
CA ILE A 533 -16.30 1.93 -31.15
C ILE A 533 -16.20 3.47 -31.12
N ASP A 534 -17.12 4.16 -31.79
CA ASP A 534 -17.16 5.62 -31.85
C ASP A 534 -17.41 6.24 -30.48
N GLU A 535 -18.32 5.69 -29.67
CA GLU A 535 -18.58 6.19 -28.32
C GLU A 535 -17.35 6.06 -27.42
N LEU A 536 -16.60 4.95 -27.52
CA LEU A 536 -15.33 4.82 -26.80
C LEU A 536 -14.34 5.90 -27.26
N LYS A 537 -14.11 6.01 -28.57
CA LYS A 537 -13.18 6.97 -29.18
C LYS A 537 -13.55 8.44 -28.93
N LYS A 538 -14.84 8.76 -28.73
CA LYS A 538 -15.32 10.09 -28.36
C LYS A 538 -14.93 10.48 -26.93
N VAL A 539 -14.94 9.50 -26.01
CA VAL A 539 -14.69 9.75 -24.58
C VAL A 539 -13.20 9.71 -24.26
N TYR A 540 -12.43 8.82 -24.91
CA TYR A 540 -11.00 8.60 -24.70
C TYR A 540 -10.41 7.75 -25.85
N SER A 541 -9.10 7.48 -25.87
CA SER A 541 -8.44 6.76 -26.97
C SER A 541 -7.83 5.41 -26.53
N PRO A 542 -8.66 4.36 -26.29
CA PRO A 542 -8.16 3.02 -25.95
C PRO A 542 -7.52 2.31 -27.15
N LYS A 543 -6.66 1.34 -26.86
CA LYS A 543 -6.32 0.28 -27.82
C LYS A 543 -7.48 -0.73 -27.88
N ILE A 544 -8.04 -0.98 -29.06
CA ILE A 544 -9.24 -1.83 -29.20
C ILE A 544 -8.89 -3.12 -29.94
N TYR A 545 -9.33 -4.26 -29.42
CA TYR A 545 -9.30 -5.57 -30.08
C TYR A 545 -10.71 -6.09 -30.32
N LEU A 546 -10.98 -6.58 -31.54
CA LEU A 546 -12.24 -7.26 -31.85
C LEU A 546 -12.02 -8.78 -31.90
N CYS A 547 -12.81 -9.53 -31.13
CA CYS A 547 -12.76 -10.99 -31.16
C CYS A 547 -13.76 -11.56 -32.15
N CYS A 548 -13.34 -12.55 -32.94
CA CYS A 548 -14.28 -13.45 -33.61
C CYS A 548 -14.82 -14.43 -32.55
N PRO A 549 -16.15 -14.55 -32.33
CA PRO A 549 -16.73 -15.40 -31.30
C PRO A 549 -16.29 -16.86 -31.38
N THR A 550 -16.30 -17.57 -30.26
CA THR A 550 -15.92 -18.99 -30.18
C THR A 550 -16.82 -19.89 -31.01
N GLU A 551 -16.29 -21.05 -31.43
CA GLU A 551 -17.08 -22.08 -32.09
C GLU A 551 -18.18 -22.64 -31.15
N VAL A 552 -19.37 -22.89 -31.70
CA VAL A 552 -20.49 -23.54 -31.00
C VAL A 552 -20.95 -24.79 -31.76
N ARG A 553 -21.50 -25.78 -31.05
CA ARG A 553 -22.02 -27.02 -31.64
C ARG A 553 -23.41 -27.39 -31.16
N ASN A 554 -24.14 -28.07 -32.03
CA ASN A 554 -25.46 -28.60 -31.70
C ASN A 554 -25.35 -29.71 -30.64
N THR A 555 -26.17 -29.63 -29.59
CA THR A 555 -26.31 -30.71 -28.62
C THR A 555 -27.32 -31.76 -29.12
N PRO A 556 -27.19 -33.06 -28.73
CA PRO A 556 -28.15 -34.11 -29.09
C PRO A 556 -29.59 -33.84 -28.63
N ASN A 557 -29.78 -32.93 -27.66
CA ASN A 557 -31.08 -32.59 -27.08
C ASN A 557 -31.68 -31.26 -27.63
N GLY A 558 -31.03 -30.60 -28.60
CA GLY A 558 -31.66 -29.58 -29.43
C GLY A 558 -32.08 -28.25 -28.77
N THR A 559 -31.46 -27.84 -27.65
CA THR A 559 -31.91 -26.65 -26.88
C THR A 559 -31.13 -25.36 -27.13
N THR A 560 -30.12 -25.35 -28.01
CA THR A 560 -29.30 -24.14 -28.25
C THR A 560 -29.90 -23.29 -29.37
N THR A 561 -30.21 -22.03 -29.10
CA THR A 561 -30.80 -21.10 -30.09
C THR A 561 -29.79 -20.41 -30.98
N VAL A 562 -28.48 -20.55 -30.69
CA VAL A 562 -27.37 -19.95 -31.46
C VAL A 562 -27.02 -20.79 -32.69
N SER A 563 -26.63 -20.14 -33.79
CA SER A 563 -26.36 -20.77 -35.09
C SER A 563 -24.88 -20.65 -35.46
N TRP A 564 -24.13 -21.76 -35.43
CA TRP A 564 -22.74 -21.78 -35.89
C TRP A 564 -22.60 -21.41 -37.36
N GLN A 565 -23.53 -21.84 -38.20
CA GLN A 565 -23.52 -21.49 -39.62
C GLN A 565 -23.60 -19.97 -39.80
N THR A 566 -24.53 -19.32 -39.10
CA THR A 566 -24.68 -17.85 -39.14
C THR A 566 -23.46 -17.14 -38.55
N LEU A 567 -22.88 -17.65 -37.46
CA LEU A 567 -21.63 -17.11 -36.90
C LEU A 567 -20.50 -17.12 -37.93
N LYS A 568 -20.26 -18.31 -38.51
CA LYS A 568 -19.14 -18.56 -39.41
C LYS A 568 -19.29 -17.87 -40.76
N GLU A 569 -20.48 -17.93 -41.35
CA GLU A 569 -20.72 -17.49 -42.73
C GLU A 569 -21.14 -16.01 -42.81
N GLU A 570 -21.68 -15.42 -41.73
CA GLU A 570 -22.20 -14.05 -41.74
C GLU A 570 -21.54 -13.14 -40.69
N ILE A 571 -21.59 -13.49 -39.40
CA ILE A 571 -21.18 -12.58 -38.31
C ILE A 571 -19.65 -12.35 -38.28
N ILE A 572 -18.85 -13.42 -38.33
CA ILE A 572 -17.38 -13.33 -38.28
C ILE A 572 -16.83 -12.48 -39.43
N PRO A 573 -17.27 -12.65 -40.70
CA PRO A 573 -16.91 -11.74 -41.78
C PRO A 573 -17.23 -10.27 -41.48
N LEU A 574 -18.41 -9.97 -40.92
CA LEU A 574 -18.80 -8.59 -40.59
C LEU A 574 -17.94 -7.99 -39.47
N ILE A 575 -17.56 -8.78 -38.45
CA ILE A 575 -16.64 -8.31 -37.39
C ILE A 575 -15.27 -7.96 -38.00
N ARG A 576 -14.76 -8.80 -38.91
CA ARG A 576 -13.51 -8.54 -39.62
C ARG A 576 -13.58 -7.28 -40.48
N GLU A 577 -14.71 -7.07 -41.16
CA GLU A 577 -14.94 -5.86 -41.96
C GLU A 577 -14.99 -4.61 -41.07
N VAL A 578 -15.68 -4.64 -39.92
CA VAL A 578 -15.68 -3.53 -38.94
C VAL A 578 -14.27 -3.26 -38.41
N ALA A 579 -13.49 -4.31 -38.15
CA ALA A 579 -12.10 -4.16 -37.72
C ALA A 579 -11.23 -3.50 -38.80
N GLU A 580 -11.36 -3.94 -40.05
CA GLU A 580 -10.66 -3.38 -41.21
C GLU A 580 -11.02 -1.90 -41.42
N ASP A 581 -12.31 -1.57 -41.40
CA ASP A 581 -12.82 -0.19 -41.53
C ASP A 581 -12.27 0.77 -40.45
N ASN A 582 -11.84 0.23 -39.30
CA ASN A 582 -11.32 0.99 -38.16
C ASN A 582 -9.82 0.79 -37.90
N GLU A 583 -9.11 0.05 -38.76
CA GLU A 583 -7.70 -0.33 -38.60
C GLU A 583 -7.41 -1.02 -37.24
N LEU A 584 -8.33 -1.88 -36.78
CA LEU A 584 -8.24 -2.56 -35.49
C LEU A 584 -7.71 -4.00 -35.62
N PRO A 585 -6.90 -4.48 -34.67
CA PRO A 585 -6.50 -5.88 -34.60
C PRO A 585 -7.70 -6.81 -34.31
N VAL A 586 -7.70 -7.96 -34.99
CA VAL A 586 -8.68 -9.03 -34.79
C VAL A 586 -8.04 -10.20 -34.07
N ILE A 587 -8.73 -10.76 -33.07
CA ILE A 587 -8.33 -11.99 -32.39
C ILE A 587 -9.35 -13.07 -32.75
N ASP A 588 -8.93 -14.07 -33.53
CA ASP A 588 -9.83 -15.12 -33.99
C ASP A 588 -9.98 -16.22 -32.93
N LEU A 589 -10.90 -16.05 -31.99
CA LEU A 589 -11.17 -17.07 -30.96
C LEU A 589 -11.84 -18.31 -31.55
N SER A 590 -12.52 -18.18 -32.71
CA SER A 590 -13.16 -19.32 -33.38
C SER A 590 -12.12 -20.35 -33.83
N ALA A 591 -10.95 -19.90 -34.29
CA ALA A 591 -9.85 -20.74 -34.74
C ALA A 591 -9.20 -21.56 -33.60
N LEU A 592 -9.41 -21.17 -32.33
CA LEU A 592 -8.87 -21.90 -31.18
C LEU A 592 -9.60 -23.23 -30.92
N PHE A 593 -10.78 -23.44 -31.52
CA PHE A 593 -11.67 -24.56 -31.24
C PHE A 593 -11.81 -25.54 -32.43
N ASP A 594 -10.78 -25.63 -33.30
CA ASP A 594 -10.79 -26.54 -34.46
C ASP A 594 -10.74 -28.03 -34.06
N SER A 595 -11.49 -28.82 -34.84
CA SER A 595 -11.95 -30.23 -34.86
C SER A 595 -11.20 -31.36 -34.11
N LYS A 596 -10.09 -31.12 -33.40
CA LYS A 596 -9.31 -32.11 -32.64
C LYS A 596 -9.15 -31.82 -31.14
N GLN A 597 -9.47 -30.62 -30.64
CA GLN A 597 -9.38 -30.24 -29.21
C GLN A 597 -10.77 -30.14 -28.51
N ASP A 598 -11.85 -30.45 -29.23
CA ASP A 598 -13.18 -29.89 -28.97
C ASP A 598 -14.00 -30.59 -27.88
N SER A 599 -13.71 -31.85 -27.57
CA SER A 599 -14.45 -32.53 -26.50
C SER A 599 -14.05 -32.06 -25.11
N GLU A 600 -12.88 -31.40 -25.00
CA GLU A 600 -12.25 -31.06 -23.73
C GLU A 600 -12.36 -29.57 -23.36
N CYS A 601 -12.65 -28.67 -24.32
CA CYS A 601 -12.63 -27.22 -24.07
C CYS A 601 -14.01 -26.53 -24.09
N LEU A 602 -15.06 -27.21 -24.56
CA LEU A 602 -16.44 -26.75 -24.44
C LEU A 602 -17.15 -27.39 -23.27
N SER A 603 -18.05 -26.66 -22.64
CA SER A 603 -18.92 -27.14 -21.57
C SER A 603 -19.92 -28.20 -22.09
N GLY A 604 -20.72 -28.76 -21.18
CA GLY A 604 -21.76 -29.74 -21.53
C GLY A 604 -22.80 -29.22 -22.54
N ASP A 605 -23.02 -27.90 -22.58
CA ASP A 605 -23.98 -27.27 -23.49
C ASP A 605 -23.46 -27.04 -24.91
N LYS A 606 -22.17 -27.28 -25.14
CA LYS A 606 -21.49 -27.12 -26.44
C LYS A 606 -21.57 -25.72 -27.05
N VAL A 607 -21.91 -24.72 -26.25
CA VAL A 607 -21.93 -23.31 -26.64
C VAL A 607 -20.84 -22.55 -25.88
N HIS A 608 -20.78 -22.74 -24.57
CA HIS A 608 -19.84 -22.00 -23.75
C HIS A 608 -18.54 -22.79 -23.51
N PRO A 609 -17.39 -22.11 -23.40
CA PRO A 609 -16.14 -22.74 -22.98
C PRO A 609 -16.27 -23.33 -21.57
N ASN A 610 -15.52 -24.40 -21.30
CA ASN A 610 -15.25 -24.82 -19.93
C ASN A 610 -13.93 -24.20 -19.46
N LYS A 611 -13.44 -24.58 -18.27
CA LYS A 611 -12.17 -24.08 -17.73
C LYS A 611 -11.01 -24.10 -18.74
N ALA A 612 -10.77 -25.23 -19.41
CA ALA A 612 -9.68 -25.36 -20.38
C ALA A 612 -9.89 -24.44 -21.59
N GLY A 613 -11.13 -24.29 -22.05
CA GLY A 613 -11.46 -23.35 -23.12
C GLY A 613 -11.24 -21.89 -22.72
N TYR A 614 -11.55 -21.51 -21.48
CA TYR A 614 -11.28 -20.16 -20.98
C TYR A 614 -9.80 -19.87 -20.78
N GLU A 615 -9.01 -20.86 -20.34
CA GLU A 615 -7.55 -20.77 -20.29
C GLU A 615 -6.95 -20.53 -21.69
N MET A 616 -7.46 -21.22 -22.72
CA MET A 616 -7.03 -21.01 -24.11
C MET A 616 -7.37 -19.62 -24.63
N ILE A 617 -8.59 -19.12 -24.36
CA ILE A 617 -8.99 -17.75 -24.74
C ILE A 617 -8.08 -16.73 -24.06
N ALA A 618 -7.89 -16.85 -22.74
CA ALA A 618 -7.04 -15.94 -21.98
C ALA A 618 -5.59 -15.92 -22.49
N ALA A 619 -5.01 -17.08 -22.83
CA ALA A 619 -3.68 -17.16 -23.40
C ALA A 619 -3.57 -16.43 -24.75
N ALA A 620 -4.53 -16.63 -25.66
CA ALA A 620 -4.55 -15.94 -26.95
C ALA A 620 -4.68 -14.42 -26.81
N LEU A 621 -5.52 -13.95 -25.87
CA LEU A 621 -5.67 -12.52 -25.57
C LEU A 621 -4.38 -11.94 -24.98
N LYS A 622 -3.73 -12.65 -24.04
CA LYS A 622 -2.46 -12.24 -23.43
C LYS A 622 -1.37 -12.07 -24.49
N ASP A 623 -1.23 -13.04 -25.39
CA ASP A 623 -0.25 -12.98 -26.48
C ASP A 623 -0.52 -11.78 -27.39
N ALA A 624 -1.78 -11.54 -27.76
CA ALA A 624 -2.16 -10.38 -28.57
C ALA A 624 -1.86 -9.04 -27.88
N ILE A 625 -2.14 -8.93 -26.58
CA ILE A 625 -1.89 -7.73 -25.77
C ILE A 625 -0.40 -7.44 -25.64
N THR A 626 0.40 -8.47 -25.37
CA THR A 626 1.84 -8.34 -25.05
C THR A 626 2.73 -8.26 -26.29
N THR A 627 2.31 -8.81 -27.43
CA THR A 627 3.12 -8.79 -28.67
C THR A 627 2.97 -7.48 -29.46
N ASN A 628 1.84 -6.78 -29.30
CA ASN A 628 1.54 -5.54 -30.04
C ASN A 628 1.74 -4.26 -29.22
N ASN A 629 2.20 -4.36 -27.97
CA ASN A 629 2.57 -3.25 -27.11
C ASN A 629 4.09 -3.17 -27.04
#